data_AF-A0A2D6NY92-F1
#
_entry.id   AF-A0A2D6NY92-F1
#
_cell.length_a   1.000
_cell.length_b   1.000
_cell.length_c   1.000
_cell.angle_alpha   90.00
_cell.angle_beta   90.00
_cell.angle_gamma   90.00
#
_symmetry.space_group_name_H-M   'P 1'
#
loop_
_entity.id
_entity.type
_entity.pdbx_description
1 polymer ?
#
loop_
_entity_poly.entity_id
_entity_poly.type
_entity_poly.pdbx_seq_one_letter_code
_entity_poly.pdbx_strand_id
1 'polypeptide(L)'
;MIKKRVLKKGKYVVTREGSIVINLSKRLCKSLKPLSKKIEIAGSIRRKVKTPVDIDIVLIPKAKQKIMDHLKTKGTYMQGRGKRITFKIQGVKVEIYYTDSKSWGAMLMTYTGPSGYNIGLRSLAKKRGLLLNQYGLFQNGKHIAGKTEKSIYTTLDKKYKSPELR
;
A
#
# COMPACT_ATOMS: atom_id res chain seq x y z
N MET A 1 12.70 -24.72 -4.64
CA MET A 1 11.93 -23.46 -4.87
C MET A 1 12.88 -22.25 -4.73
N ILE A 2 13.30 -21.62 -5.83
CA ILE A 2 14.50 -20.76 -5.93
C ILE A 2 14.30 -19.37 -5.28
N LYS A 3 15.25 -18.93 -4.44
CA LYS A 3 15.34 -17.57 -3.88
C LYS A 3 16.07 -16.66 -4.87
N LYS A 4 15.63 -15.41 -5.03
CA LYS A 4 16.28 -14.42 -5.89
C LYS A 4 16.78 -13.23 -5.07
N ARG A 5 17.99 -12.75 -5.37
CA ARG A 5 18.54 -11.51 -4.83
C ARG A 5 18.27 -10.38 -5.84
N VAL A 6 17.59 -9.32 -5.41
CA VAL A 6 17.19 -8.20 -6.28
C VAL A 6 17.61 -6.88 -5.64
N LEU A 7 18.20 -5.97 -6.41
CA LEU A 7 18.52 -4.63 -5.96
C LEU A 7 17.24 -3.77 -5.89
N LYS A 8 16.89 -3.27 -4.70
CA LYS A 8 15.78 -2.34 -4.48
C LYS A 8 16.27 -1.16 -3.66
N LYS A 9 16.20 0.06 -4.23
CA LYS A 9 16.61 1.31 -3.56
C LYS A 9 18.02 1.23 -2.95
N GLY A 10 18.99 0.74 -3.71
CA GLY A 10 20.39 0.60 -3.27
C GLY A 10 20.66 -0.56 -2.29
N LYS A 11 19.65 -1.37 -1.93
CA LYS A 11 19.83 -2.52 -1.03
C LYS A 11 19.40 -3.81 -1.72
N TYR A 12 20.15 -4.88 -1.47
CA TYR A 12 19.75 -6.21 -1.95
C TYR A 12 18.65 -6.79 -1.08
N VAL A 13 17.59 -7.27 -1.72
CA VAL A 13 16.47 -7.94 -1.09
C VAL A 13 16.41 -9.38 -1.59
N VAL A 14 16.32 -10.34 -0.66
CA VAL A 14 16.07 -11.74 -1.00
C VAL A 14 14.56 -11.97 -1.04
N THR A 15 14.08 -12.39 -2.21
CA THR A 15 12.66 -12.59 -2.52
C THR A 15 12.45 -13.82 -3.42
N ARG A 16 11.26 -13.94 -4.00
CA ARG A 16 10.83 -14.97 -4.94
C ARG A 16 10.68 -14.38 -6.34
N GLU A 17 10.46 -15.24 -7.34
CA GLU A 17 10.10 -14.79 -8.68
C GLU A 17 8.81 -13.96 -8.68
N GLY A 18 8.72 -13.02 -9.62
CA GLY A 18 7.60 -12.07 -9.68
C GLY A 18 6.23 -12.74 -9.78
N SER A 19 6.12 -13.80 -10.58
CA SER A 19 4.90 -14.62 -10.71
C SER A 19 4.47 -15.23 -9.37
N ILE A 20 5.42 -15.76 -8.59
CA ILE A 20 5.18 -16.32 -7.26
C ILE A 20 4.69 -15.22 -6.30
N VAL A 21 5.34 -14.04 -6.32
CA VAL A 21 4.95 -12.89 -5.50
C VAL A 21 3.53 -12.43 -5.83
N ILE A 22 3.18 -12.35 -7.12
CA ILE A 22 1.85 -11.97 -7.60
C ILE A 22 0.79 -13.01 -7.20
N ASN A 23 1.08 -14.31 -7.34
CA ASN A 23 0.14 -15.35 -6.96
C ASN A 23 -0.07 -15.40 -5.44
N LEU A 24 1.01 -15.20 -4.67
CA LEU A 24 0.92 -15.08 -3.22
C LEU A 24 0.07 -13.88 -2.80
N SER A 25 0.22 -12.71 -3.43
CA SER A 25 -0.58 -11.52 -3.09
C SER A 25 -2.07 -11.73 -3.35
N LYS A 26 -2.44 -12.38 -4.47
CA LYS A 26 -3.83 -12.75 -4.78
C LYS A 26 -4.42 -13.68 -3.72
N ARG A 27 -3.69 -14.73 -3.31
CA ARG A 27 -4.14 -15.66 -2.25
C ARG A 27 -4.31 -14.96 -0.91
N LEU A 28 -3.34 -14.13 -0.51
CA LEU A 28 -3.41 -13.36 0.73
C LEU A 28 -4.60 -12.41 0.73
N CYS A 29 -4.78 -11.63 -0.35
CA CYS A 29 -5.91 -10.72 -0.51
C CYS A 29 -7.25 -11.48 -0.40
N LYS A 30 -7.40 -12.61 -1.09
CA LYS A 30 -8.60 -13.47 -0.98
C LYS A 30 -8.84 -13.92 0.46
N SER A 31 -7.81 -14.35 1.18
CA SER A 31 -7.93 -14.83 2.56
C SER A 31 -8.23 -13.72 3.58
N LEU A 32 -7.79 -12.49 3.31
CA LEU A 32 -7.99 -11.33 4.19
C LEU A 32 -9.31 -10.58 3.91
N LYS A 33 -9.92 -10.80 2.74
CA LYS A 33 -11.16 -10.15 2.32
C LYS A 33 -12.32 -10.35 3.33
N PRO A 34 -12.59 -11.55 3.87
CA PRO A 34 -13.66 -11.73 4.87
C PRO A 34 -13.45 -10.93 6.16
N LEU A 35 -12.18 -10.67 6.51
CA LEU A 35 -11.75 -9.95 7.71
C LEU A 35 -11.66 -8.42 7.53
N SER A 36 -11.94 -7.95 6.31
CA SER A 36 -11.79 -6.55 5.92
C SER A 36 -13.12 -5.97 5.44
N LYS A 37 -13.42 -4.71 5.80
CA LYS A 37 -14.53 -3.96 5.19
C LYS A 37 -14.18 -3.58 3.74
N LYS A 38 -12.89 -3.34 3.47
CA LYS A 38 -12.34 -3.06 2.15
C LYS A 38 -10.87 -3.49 2.11
N ILE A 39 -10.39 -3.96 0.97
CA ILE A 39 -9.02 -4.45 0.79
C ILE A 39 -8.58 -4.24 -0.65
N GLU A 40 -7.32 -3.90 -0.86
CA GLU A 40 -6.72 -3.72 -2.18
C GLU A 40 -5.23 -4.06 -2.14
N ILE A 41 -4.73 -4.72 -3.19
CA ILE A 41 -3.28 -4.90 -3.37
C ILE A 41 -2.71 -3.57 -3.87
N ALA A 42 -1.64 -3.09 -3.23
CA ALA A 42 -0.99 -1.83 -3.54
C ALA A 42 0.42 -2.06 -4.12
N GLY A 43 1.29 -1.08 -3.97
CA GLY A 43 2.71 -1.20 -4.32
C GLY A 43 2.96 -1.47 -5.79
N SER A 44 4.10 -2.11 -6.03
CA SER A 44 4.57 -2.44 -7.38
C SER A 44 3.63 -3.39 -8.15
N ILE A 45 2.92 -4.25 -7.43
CA ILE A 45 1.93 -5.17 -8.01
C ILE A 45 0.76 -4.39 -8.60
N ARG A 46 0.22 -3.41 -7.87
CA ARG A 46 -0.88 -2.56 -8.38
C ARG A 46 -0.46 -1.72 -9.59
N ARG A 47 0.83 -1.36 -9.68
CA ARG A 47 1.41 -0.66 -10.84
C ARG A 47 1.82 -1.58 -11.99
N LYS A 48 1.50 -2.89 -11.92
CA LYS A 48 1.81 -3.90 -12.95
C LYS A 48 3.32 -4.02 -13.26
N VAL A 49 4.19 -3.77 -12.29
CA VAL A 49 5.64 -4.02 -12.44
C VAL A 49 5.86 -5.52 -12.67
N LYS A 50 6.65 -5.88 -13.70
CA LYS A 50 6.87 -7.30 -14.10
C LYS A 50 7.49 -8.15 -12.99
N THR A 51 8.39 -7.58 -12.20
CA THR A 51 9.17 -8.31 -11.18
C THR A 51 9.01 -7.65 -9.79
N PRO A 52 7.81 -7.73 -9.18
CA PRO A 52 7.61 -7.22 -7.82
C PRO A 52 8.38 -8.09 -6.82
N VAL A 53 8.94 -7.45 -5.79
CA VAL A 53 9.81 -8.13 -4.80
C VAL A 53 9.20 -8.23 -3.42
N ASP A 54 8.12 -7.50 -3.18
CA ASP A 54 7.33 -7.49 -1.95
C ASP A 54 5.85 -7.29 -2.25
N ILE A 55 5.03 -7.50 -1.22
CA ILE A 55 3.58 -7.40 -1.29
C ILE A 55 3.15 -6.29 -0.35
N ASP A 56 2.47 -5.28 -0.90
CA ASP A 56 1.83 -4.21 -0.13
C ASP A 56 0.32 -4.40 -0.22
N ILE A 57 -0.40 -4.41 0.90
CA ILE A 57 -1.87 -4.49 0.93
C ILE A 57 -2.42 -3.38 1.81
N VAL A 58 -3.40 -2.64 1.30
CA VAL A 58 -4.14 -1.63 2.06
C VAL A 58 -5.51 -2.19 2.40
N LEU A 59 -5.92 -2.11 3.67
CA LEU A 59 -7.22 -2.60 4.10
C LEU A 59 -7.87 -1.77 5.21
N ILE A 60 -9.20 -1.80 5.26
CA ILE A 60 -10.00 -1.34 6.39
C ILE A 60 -10.38 -2.57 7.20
N PRO A 61 -9.81 -2.79 8.40
CA PRO A 61 -10.05 -4.00 9.16
C PRO A 61 -11.48 -4.02 9.73
N LYS A 62 -12.14 -5.18 9.75
CA LYS A 62 -13.33 -5.39 10.61
C LYS A 62 -12.90 -5.52 12.07
N ALA A 63 -11.83 -6.27 12.31
CA ALA A 63 -11.14 -6.38 13.59
C ALA A 63 -9.64 -6.58 13.34
N LYS A 64 -8.79 -5.71 13.89
CA LYS A 64 -7.32 -5.78 13.66
C LYS A 64 -6.71 -7.07 14.20
N GLN A 65 -7.17 -7.54 15.35
CA GLN A 65 -6.64 -8.76 15.98
C GLN A 65 -6.84 -9.98 15.07
N LYS A 66 -8.03 -10.15 14.49
CA LYS A 66 -8.32 -11.25 13.55
C LYS A 66 -7.39 -11.25 12.32
N ILE A 67 -7.02 -10.07 11.80
CA ILE A 67 -6.04 -9.97 10.71
C ILE A 67 -4.66 -10.45 11.17
N MET A 68 -4.23 -10.02 12.36
CA MET A 68 -2.95 -10.42 12.94
C MET A 68 -2.88 -11.93 13.17
N ASP A 69 -3.89 -12.50 13.80
CA ASP A 69 -3.94 -13.94 14.11
C ASP A 69 -3.95 -14.76 12.81
N HIS A 70 -4.75 -14.35 11.83
CA HIS A 70 -4.77 -15.00 10.51
C HIS A 70 -3.38 -14.97 9.86
N LEU A 71 -2.67 -13.85 9.89
CA LEU A 71 -1.33 -13.73 9.29
C LEU A 71 -0.26 -14.53 10.03
N LYS A 72 -0.36 -14.66 11.37
CA LYS A 72 0.53 -15.55 12.15
C LYS A 72 0.45 -17.00 11.69
N THR A 73 -0.70 -17.46 11.20
CA THR A 73 -0.83 -18.81 10.61
C THR A 73 -0.15 -18.96 9.24
N LYS A 74 0.22 -17.85 8.58
CA LYS A 74 0.77 -17.85 7.21
C LYS A 74 2.27 -17.58 7.17
N GLY A 75 2.85 -17.01 8.21
CA GLY A 75 4.29 -16.76 8.27
C GLY A 75 4.71 -15.99 9.52
N THR A 76 5.96 -15.54 9.50
CA THR A 76 6.63 -14.96 10.67
C THR A 76 6.33 -13.47 10.77
N TYR A 77 5.89 -13.02 11.94
CA TYR A 77 5.77 -11.60 12.25
C TYR A 77 7.17 -10.97 12.30
N MET A 78 7.35 -9.83 11.65
CA MET A 78 8.62 -9.10 11.63
C MET A 78 8.57 -7.88 12.55
N GLN A 79 7.58 -7.01 12.34
CA GLN A 79 7.44 -5.75 13.07
C GLN A 79 6.05 -5.15 12.83
N GLY A 80 5.68 -4.17 13.66
CA GLY A 80 4.40 -3.52 13.55
C GLY A 80 4.27 -2.34 14.50
N ARG A 81 3.72 -1.24 14.01
CA ARG A 81 3.38 -0.06 14.82
C ARG A 81 2.23 0.69 14.17
N GLY A 82 1.25 1.09 14.99
CA GLY A 82 0.13 1.93 14.59
C GLY A 82 -0.73 1.35 13.45
N LYS A 83 -0.51 1.85 12.23
CA LYS A 83 -1.29 1.52 11.03
C LYS A 83 -0.55 0.60 10.05
N ARG A 84 0.59 0.01 10.46
CA ARG A 84 1.38 -0.90 9.63
C ARG A 84 1.81 -2.13 10.41
N ILE A 85 1.72 -3.30 9.78
CA ILE A 85 2.36 -4.55 10.22
C ILE A 85 3.12 -5.19 9.06
N THR A 86 4.15 -5.94 9.38
CA THR A 86 5.01 -6.60 8.40
C THR A 86 5.22 -8.06 8.78
N PHE A 87 5.10 -8.95 7.80
CA PHE A 87 5.32 -10.38 7.91
C PHE A 87 6.31 -10.87 6.83
N LYS A 88 6.97 -11.99 7.10
CA LYS A 88 7.68 -12.79 6.11
C LYS A 88 6.86 -14.05 5.82
N ILE A 89 6.28 -14.14 4.63
CA ILE A 89 5.39 -15.24 4.21
C ILE A 89 6.00 -15.89 2.99
N GLN A 90 6.30 -17.19 3.06
CA GLN A 90 6.93 -17.96 1.96
C GLN A 90 8.19 -17.27 1.38
N GLY A 91 9.00 -16.64 2.25
CA GLY A 91 10.19 -15.92 1.85
C GLY A 91 9.95 -14.53 1.23
N VAL A 92 8.70 -14.07 1.13
CA VAL A 92 8.32 -12.75 0.61
C VAL A 92 7.99 -11.81 1.76
N LYS A 93 8.45 -10.56 1.69
CA LYS A 93 8.05 -9.52 2.64
C LYS A 93 6.64 -9.05 2.31
N VAL A 94 5.75 -9.07 3.29
CA VAL A 94 4.34 -8.65 3.16
C VAL A 94 4.08 -7.52 4.14
N GLU A 95 3.67 -6.37 3.64
CA GLU A 95 3.27 -5.21 4.44
C GLU A 95 1.76 -4.99 4.33
N ILE A 96 1.10 -4.88 5.49
CA ILE A 96 -0.31 -4.55 5.59
C ILE A 96 -0.45 -3.16 6.19
N TYR A 97 -1.22 -2.32 5.51
CA TYR A 97 -1.52 -0.95 5.89
C TYR A 97 -2.99 -0.82 6.26
N TYR A 98 -3.24 -0.51 7.53
CA TYR A 98 -4.59 -0.29 8.06
C TYR A 98 -5.04 1.14 7.82
N THR A 99 -6.28 1.31 7.41
CA THR A 99 -6.89 2.62 7.22
C THR A 99 -8.38 2.61 7.60
N ASP A 100 -9.03 3.75 7.43
CA ASP A 100 -10.48 3.93 7.55
C ASP A 100 -11.08 4.43 6.23
N SER A 101 -12.40 4.57 6.19
CA SER A 101 -13.12 4.99 4.98
C SER A 101 -12.78 6.42 4.56
N LYS A 102 -12.46 7.32 5.50
CA LYS A 102 -12.12 8.72 5.19
C LYS A 102 -10.74 8.81 4.54
N SER A 103 -9.80 7.98 4.99
CA SER A 103 -8.40 7.95 4.56
C SER A 103 -8.11 6.94 3.44
N TRP A 104 -9.13 6.22 2.93
CA TRP A 104 -8.94 5.08 2.03
C TRP A 104 -8.11 5.42 0.77
N GLY A 105 -8.51 6.47 0.05
CA GLY A 105 -7.84 6.92 -1.16
C GLY A 105 -6.43 7.44 -0.92
N ALA A 106 -6.23 8.20 0.16
CA ALA A 106 -4.92 8.73 0.54
C ALA A 106 -3.92 7.62 0.93
N MET A 107 -4.38 6.64 1.70
CA MET A 107 -3.61 5.46 2.07
C MET A 107 -3.25 4.63 0.83
N LEU A 108 -4.25 4.35 -0.02
CA LEU A 108 -4.05 3.59 -1.24
C LEU A 108 -3.08 4.29 -2.18
N MET A 109 -3.20 5.60 -2.39
CA MET A 109 -2.27 6.40 -3.19
C MET A 109 -0.85 6.31 -2.63
N THR A 110 -0.69 6.55 -1.33
CA THR A 110 0.61 6.55 -0.65
C THR A 110 1.34 5.23 -0.83
N TYR A 111 0.66 4.10 -0.65
CA TYR A 111 1.30 2.79 -0.75
C TYR A 111 1.24 2.19 -2.16
N THR A 112 0.50 2.79 -3.10
CA THR A 112 0.62 2.48 -4.52
C THR A 112 1.88 3.08 -5.11
N GLY A 113 2.27 4.30 -4.75
CA GLY A 113 3.50 4.93 -5.28
C GLY A 113 3.51 5.12 -6.82
N PRO A 114 4.71 5.16 -7.44
CA PRO A 114 6.04 4.99 -6.84
C PRO A 114 6.41 6.17 -5.92
N SER A 115 7.52 6.05 -5.17
CA SER A 115 7.90 7.09 -4.19
C SER A 115 8.12 8.46 -4.82
N GLY A 116 8.75 8.54 -6.00
CA GLY A 116 8.93 9.80 -6.73
C GLY A 116 7.61 10.47 -7.06
N TYR A 117 6.62 9.69 -7.53
CA TYR A 117 5.28 10.18 -7.83
C TYR A 117 4.60 10.78 -6.59
N ASN A 118 4.67 10.09 -5.45
CA ASN A 118 4.12 10.60 -4.19
C ASN A 118 4.81 11.87 -3.71
N ILE A 119 6.15 11.95 -3.84
CA ILE A 119 6.92 13.15 -3.48
C ILE A 119 6.47 14.33 -4.35
N GLY A 120 6.30 14.13 -5.65
CA GLY A 120 5.80 15.14 -6.57
C GLY A 120 4.41 15.66 -6.19
N LEU A 121 3.46 14.76 -5.90
CA LEU A 121 2.11 15.15 -5.46
C LEU A 121 2.12 15.92 -4.12
N ARG A 122 2.95 15.49 -3.17
CA ARG A 122 3.09 16.21 -1.89
C ARG A 122 3.74 17.58 -2.05
N SER A 123 4.75 17.68 -2.92
CA SER A 123 5.37 18.96 -3.26
C SER A 123 4.36 19.92 -3.91
N LEU A 124 3.55 19.43 -4.84
CA LEU A 124 2.46 20.21 -5.44
C LEU A 124 1.44 20.67 -4.39
N ALA A 125 0.97 19.77 -3.52
CA ALA A 125 0.05 20.13 -2.44
C ALA A 125 0.64 21.23 -1.55
N LYS A 126 1.91 21.07 -1.14
CA LYS A 126 2.62 22.04 -0.30
C LYS A 126 2.71 23.42 -0.98
N LYS A 127 3.02 23.48 -2.27
CA LYS A 127 3.04 24.74 -3.05
C LYS A 127 1.69 25.45 -3.08
N ARG A 128 0.59 24.73 -2.85
CA ARG A 128 -0.78 25.27 -2.78
C ARG A 128 -1.27 25.53 -1.34
N GLY A 129 -0.38 25.51 -0.36
CA GLY A 129 -0.76 25.65 1.06
C GLY A 129 -1.54 24.46 1.62
N LEU A 130 -1.45 23.29 0.97
CA LEU A 130 -2.13 22.07 1.38
C LEU A 130 -1.14 21.05 1.95
N LEU A 131 -1.63 20.20 2.85
CA LEU A 131 -0.88 19.06 3.38
C LEU A 131 -1.46 17.76 2.82
N LEU A 132 -0.67 17.04 2.01
CA LEU A 132 -1.02 15.68 1.55
C LEU A 132 -0.21 14.64 2.33
N ASN A 133 -0.88 13.71 3.00
CA ASN A 133 -0.26 12.57 3.69
C ASN A 133 -1.10 11.30 3.51
N GLN A 134 -0.77 10.22 4.22
CA GLN A 134 -1.47 8.94 4.13
C GLN A 134 -2.91 8.95 4.68
N TYR A 135 -3.28 9.99 5.43
CA TYR A 135 -4.60 10.15 6.03
C TYR A 135 -5.54 10.99 5.17
N GLY A 136 -5.00 11.83 4.27
CA GLY A 136 -5.81 12.72 3.46
C GLY A 136 -5.03 13.88 2.88
N LEU A 137 -5.77 14.77 2.24
CA LEU A 137 -5.38 16.10 1.86
C LEU A 137 -6.06 17.08 2.81
N PHE A 138 -5.29 18.04 3.33
CA PHE A 138 -5.72 18.96 4.36
C PHE A 138 -5.43 20.40 3.97
N GLN A 139 -6.30 21.31 4.42
CA GLN A 139 -6.10 22.76 4.37
C GLN A 139 -6.39 23.33 5.75
N ASN A 140 -5.44 24.05 6.34
CA ASN A 140 -5.58 24.63 7.68
C ASN A 140 -6.07 23.61 8.74
N GLY A 141 -5.51 22.40 8.70
CA GLY A 141 -5.89 21.29 9.59
C GLY A 141 -7.21 20.57 9.25
N LYS A 142 -8.04 21.11 8.34
CA LYS A 142 -9.30 20.49 7.92
C LYS A 142 -9.06 19.45 6.82
N HIS A 143 -9.63 18.27 6.95
CA HIS A 143 -9.56 17.19 5.94
C HIS A 143 -10.49 17.49 4.76
N ILE A 144 -9.94 17.83 3.60
CA ILE A 144 -10.70 18.27 2.41
C ILE A 144 -10.83 17.19 1.32
N ALA A 145 -9.93 16.22 1.27
CA ALA A 145 -10.03 15.07 0.35
C ALA A 145 -9.26 13.86 0.89
N GLY A 146 -9.57 12.65 0.43
CA GLY A 146 -8.88 11.45 0.93
C GLY A 146 -9.65 10.15 0.80
N LYS A 147 -10.98 10.21 0.66
CA LYS A 147 -11.85 9.03 0.55
C LYS A 147 -11.56 8.22 -0.71
N THR A 148 -11.18 8.88 -1.81
CA THR A 148 -10.79 8.25 -3.07
C THR A 148 -9.51 8.88 -3.61
N GLU A 149 -8.73 8.13 -4.39
CA GLU A 149 -7.57 8.71 -5.08
C GLU A 149 -8.02 9.88 -5.97
N LYS A 150 -9.10 9.69 -6.74
CA LYS A 150 -9.71 10.72 -7.61
C LYS A 150 -10.00 12.02 -6.86
N SER A 151 -10.56 11.97 -5.65
CA SER A 151 -10.84 13.18 -4.84
C SER A 151 -9.58 14.02 -4.60
N ILE A 152 -8.43 13.38 -4.34
CA ILE A 152 -7.16 14.08 -4.13
C ILE A 152 -6.68 14.72 -5.44
N TYR A 153 -6.76 13.99 -6.55
CA TYR A 153 -6.40 14.53 -7.87
C TYR A 153 -7.26 15.74 -8.23
N THR A 154 -8.58 15.65 -8.07
CA THR A 154 -9.51 16.75 -8.36
C THR A 154 -9.20 17.98 -7.49
N THR A 155 -9.00 17.82 -6.18
CA THR A 155 -8.66 18.94 -5.30
C THR A 155 -7.29 19.55 -5.62
N LEU A 156 -6.36 18.76 -6.18
CA LEU A 156 -5.07 19.24 -6.68
C LEU A 156 -5.12 19.73 -8.14
N ASP A 157 -6.31 19.90 -8.72
CA ASP A 157 -6.52 20.29 -10.12
C ASP A 157 -5.64 19.46 -11.08
N LYS A 158 -5.71 18.14 -10.92
CA LYS A 158 -5.00 17.16 -11.73
C LYS A 158 -5.99 16.15 -12.30
N LYS A 159 -5.73 15.72 -13.54
CA LYS A 159 -6.40 14.54 -14.10
C LYS A 159 -5.91 13.29 -13.36
N TYR A 160 -6.84 12.38 -13.05
CA TYR A 160 -6.51 11.12 -12.39
C TYR A 160 -5.54 10.29 -13.24
N LYS A 161 -4.46 9.82 -12.63
CA LYS A 161 -3.47 8.93 -13.26
C LYS A 161 -3.62 7.51 -12.72
N SER A 162 -3.85 6.55 -13.61
CA SER A 162 -3.95 5.14 -13.24
C SER A 162 -2.63 4.64 -12.64
N PRO A 163 -2.64 3.65 -11.74
CA PRO A 163 -1.44 3.15 -11.06
C PRO A 163 -0.27 2.80 -11.97
N GLU A 164 -0.54 2.16 -13.12
CA GLU A 164 0.45 1.73 -14.10
C GLU A 164 1.12 2.89 -14.85
N LEU A 165 0.48 4.07 -14.88
CA LEU A 165 1.02 5.24 -15.54
C LEU A 165 1.86 6.11 -14.58
N ARG A 166 1.81 5.89 -13.26
CA ARG A 166 2.40 6.78 -12.24
C ARG A 166 3.92 6.75 -12.21
#